data_AF-A0A1Y3BHT2-F1
#
_entry.id   AF-A0A1Y3BHT2-F1
#
_cell.length_a   1.000
_cell.length_b   1.000
_cell.length_c   1.000
_cell.angle_alpha   90.00
_cell.angle_beta   90.00
_cell.angle_gamma   90.00
#
_symmetry.space_group_name_H-M   'P 1'
#
loop_
_entity.id
_entity.type
_entity.pdbx_description
1 polymer ?
#
loop_
_entity_poly.entity_id
_entity_poly.type
_entity_poly.pdbx_seq_one_letter_code
_entity_poly.pdbx_strand_id
1 'polypeptide(L)'
;MGLTISSLFTRLFGKKQVRILMVGLDAAGKTTILYKLKLGEVVTTIPTIERVGEAAEELQRMLNEDELRDSILLVFANKQDLPNAMSTSELKDRLGLAQMRNRHWYIQATCATQGDGLYEGLDWLCTEVSKLS
;
A
#
# COMPACT_ATOMS: atom_id res chain seq x y z
N MET A 1 -22.07 -3.57 13.26
CA MET A 1 -22.15 -3.56 11.78
C MET A 1 -20.76 -3.26 11.25
N GLY A 2 -19.98 -4.31 10.96
CA GLY A 2 -18.61 -4.13 10.43
C GLY A 2 -18.70 -3.73 8.96
N LEU A 3 -18.15 -2.57 8.61
CA LEU A 3 -18.00 -2.14 7.23
C LEU A 3 -17.08 -3.13 6.54
N THR A 4 -17.60 -3.90 5.60
CA THR A 4 -16.82 -4.88 4.84
C THR A 4 -15.91 -4.16 3.85
N ILE A 5 -14.71 -4.71 3.60
CA ILE A 5 -13.78 -4.20 2.57
C ILE A 5 -14.49 -4.09 1.20
N SER A 6 -15.44 -4.98 0.92
CA SER A 6 -16.28 -4.90 -0.29
C SER A 6 -17.01 -3.57 -0.44
N SER A 7 -17.50 -2.97 0.66
CA SER A 7 -18.18 -1.67 0.64
C SER A 7 -17.22 -0.51 0.31
N LEU A 8 -15.96 -0.59 0.77
CA LEU A 8 -14.92 0.36 0.38
C LEU A 8 -14.60 0.23 -1.11
N PHE A 9 -14.49 -0.98 -1.64
CA PHE A 9 -14.25 -1.20 -3.07
C PHE A 9 -15.36 -0.65 -3.94
N THR A 10 -16.63 -0.85 -3.57
CA THR A 10 -17.75 -0.23 -4.29
C THR A 10 -17.66 1.29 -4.29
N ARG A 11 -17.21 1.90 -3.20
CA ARG A 11 -17.01 3.36 -3.12
C ARG A 11 -15.83 3.83 -3.98
N LEU A 12 -14.72 3.07 -3.99
CA LEU A 12 -13.52 3.39 -4.74
C LEU A 12 -13.72 3.26 -6.26
N PHE A 13 -14.35 2.17 -6.71
CA PHE A 13 -14.50 1.83 -8.13
C PHE A 13 -15.85 2.24 -8.75
N GLY A 14 -16.84 2.63 -7.94
CA GLY A 14 -18.18 2.95 -8.42
C GLY A 14 -18.35 4.35 -9.04
N LYS A 15 -17.43 5.29 -8.78
CA LYS A 15 -17.56 6.69 -9.24
C LYS A 15 -16.58 7.11 -10.34
N LYS A 16 -15.42 6.44 -10.47
CA LYS A 16 -14.36 6.79 -11.43
C LYS A 16 -13.52 5.54 -11.71
N GLN A 17 -12.97 5.40 -12.92
CA GLN A 17 -12.00 4.35 -13.19
C GLN A 17 -10.71 4.67 -12.43
N VAL A 18 -10.46 3.96 -11.33
CA VAL A 18 -9.22 4.04 -10.56
C VAL A 18 -8.28 2.95 -11.04
N ARG A 19 -7.09 3.33 -11.47
CA ARG A 19 -6.01 2.38 -11.81
C ARG A 19 -5.08 2.29 -10.61
N ILE A 20 -5.03 1.12 -9.98
CA ILE A 20 -4.14 0.85 -8.85
C ILE A 20 -2.98 0.00 -9.36
N LEU A 21 -1.76 0.52 -9.22
CA LEU A 21 -0.53 -0.22 -9.49
C LEU A 21 0.08 -0.62 -8.14
N MET A 22 0.13 -1.93 -7.88
CA MET A 22 0.74 -2.46 -6.68
C MET A 22 2.16 -2.94 -6.98
N VAL A 23 3.15 -2.24 -6.43
CA VAL A 23 4.57 -2.58 -6.57
C VAL A 23 5.13 -3.00 -5.23
N GLY A 24 6.15 -3.82 -5.27
CA GLY A 24 6.79 -4.41 -4.11
C GLY A 24 7.75 -5.49 -4.57
N LEU A 25 8.73 -5.78 -3.74
CA LEU A 25 9.71 -6.82 -4.01
C LEU A 25 9.07 -8.21 -4.03
N ASP A 26 9.83 -9.20 -4.50
CA ASP A 26 9.41 -10.58 -4.34
C ASP A 26 9.17 -10.90 -2.85
N ALA A 27 8.09 -11.64 -2.59
CA ALA A 27 7.60 -11.96 -1.25
C ALA A 27 7.18 -10.77 -0.34
N ALA A 28 7.09 -9.53 -0.84
CA ALA A 28 6.57 -8.36 -0.08
C ALA A 28 5.10 -8.50 0.37
N GLY A 29 4.37 -9.47 -0.18
CA GLY A 29 2.97 -9.75 0.16
C GLY A 29 1.94 -9.13 -0.78
N LYS A 30 2.35 -8.69 -1.98
CA LYS A 30 1.44 -8.17 -3.02
C LYS A 30 0.29 -9.14 -3.32
N THR A 31 0.63 -10.41 -3.55
CA THR A 31 -0.34 -11.49 -3.81
C THR A 31 -1.24 -11.69 -2.59
N THR A 32 -0.69 -11.72 -1.37
CA THR A 32 -1.47 -11.84 -0.14
C THR A 32 -2.51 -10.73 -0.01
N ILE A 33 -2.10 -9.48 -0.23
CA ILE A 33 -2.99 -8.32 -0.17
C ILE A 33 -4.07 -8.44 -1.25
N LEU A 34 -3.71 -8.73 -2.51
CA LEU A 34 -4.69 -8.90 -3.59
C LEU A 34 -5.70 -10.02 -3.30
N TYR A 35 -5.27 -11.15 -2.75
CA TYR A 35 -6.19 -12.25 -2.40
C TYR A 35 -7.09 -11.89 -1.23
N LYS A 36 -6.56 -11.20 -0.20
CA LYS A 36 -7.37 -10.71 0.92
C LYS A 36 -8.43 -9.70 0.44
N LEU A 37 -8.06 -8.86 -0.52
CA LEU A 37 -8.96 -7.88 -1.14
C LEU A 37 -10.01 -8.51 -2.06
N LYS A 38 -9.64 -9.55 -2.81
CA LYS A 38 -10.50 -10.17 -3.84
C LYS A 38 -11.38 -11.31 -3.33
N LEU A 39 -10.90 -12.08 -2.35
CA LEU A 39 -11.50 -13.37 -1.96
C LEU A 39 -11.57 -13.58 -0.43
N GLY A 40 -11.01 -12.70 0.39
CA GLY A 40 -10.99 -12.86 1.85
C GLY A 40 -10.01 -13.93 2.38
N GLU A 41 -9.26 -14.61 1.50
CA GLU A 41 -8.30 -15.65 1.85
C GLU A 41 -6.85 -15.15 1.88
N VAL A 42 -6.02 -15.82 2.68
CA VAL A 42 -4.65 -15.42 3.02
C VAL A 42 -3.65 -16.39 2.42
N VAL A 43 -2.66 -15.88 1.70
CA VAL A 43 -1.46 -16.65 1.30
C VAL A 43 -0.24 -16.04 2.00
N THR A 44 0.44 -16.80 2.83
CA THR A 44 1.68 -16.38 3.52
C THR A 44 2.86 -16.30 2.55
N THR A 45 3.61 -15.19 2.55
CA THR A 45 4.91 -15.10 1.87
C THR A 45 6.02 -14.71 2.85
N ILE A 46 7.21 -15.29 2.70
CA ILE A 46 8.38 -15.18 3.58
C ILE A 46 9.02 -13.78 3.45
N PRO A 47 9.44 -13.09 4.52
CA PRO A 47 10.07 -11.76 4.43
C PRO A 47 11.53 -11.80 3.97
N THR A 48 11.91 -10.89 3.08
CA THR A 48 13.31 -10.57 2.78
C THR A 48 13.57 -9.12 3.16
N ILE A 49 14.08 -8.89 4.37
CA ILE A 49 14.39 -7.56 4.94
C ILE A 49 15.52 -6.84 4.15
N GLU A 50 16.26 -7.59 3.32
CA GLU A 50 17.51 -7.15 2.69
C GLU A 50 17.37 -6.20 1.48
N ARG A 51 16.16 -5.85 1.04
CA ARG A 51 15.98 -5.16 -0.26
C ARG A 51 15.25 -3.82 -0.22
N VAL A 52 15.02 -3.24 0.97
CA VAL A 52 14.31 -1.94 1.08
C VAL A 52 14.99 -0.83 0.26
N GLY A 53 16.32 -0.85 0.15
CA GLY A 53 17.04 0.09 -0.72
C GLY A 53 16.67 -0.04 -2.20
N GLU A 54 16.66 -1.28 -2.73
CA GLU A 54 16.23 -1.56 -4.10
C GLU A 54 14.76 -1.15 -4.32
N ALA A 55 13.89 -1.39 -3.34
CA ALA A 55 12.50 -0.97 -3.41
C ALA A 55 12.35 0.56 -3.45
N ALA A 56 13.19 1.29 -2.71
CA ALA A 56 13.21 2.75 -2.73
C ALA A 56 13.65 3.29 -4.09
N GLU A 57 14.72 2.74 -4.66
CA GLU A 57 15.21 3.12 -5.99
C GLU A 57 14.17 2.86 -7.09
N GLU A 58 13.55 1.69 -7.09
CA GLU A 58 12.52 1.34 -8.06
C GLU A 58 11.27 2.22 -7.88
N LEU A 59 10.86 2.49 -6.63
CA LEU A 59 9.76 3.40 -6.35
C LEU A 59 10.06 4.80 -6.92
N GLN A 60 11.25 5.35 -6.67
CA GLN A 60 11.63 6.66 -7.23
C GLN A 60 11.63 6.64 -8.76
N ARG A 61 12.15 5.57 -9.38
CA ARG A 61 12.15 5.41 -10.83
C ARG A 61 10.73 5.43 -11.41
N MET A 62 9.82 4.67 -10.82
CA MET A 62 8.43 4.62 -11.25
C MET A 62 7.72 5.97 -11.04
N LEU A 63 7.92 6.63 -9.91
CA LEU A 63 7.27 7.91 -9.63
C LEU A 63 7.80 9.06 -10.50
N ASN A 64 8.93 8.88 -11.17
CA ASN A 64 9.46 9.79 -12.18
C ASN A 64 8.85 9.60 -13.57
N GLU A 65 8.07 8.53 -13.80
CA GLU A 65 7.34 8.36 -15.06
C GLU A 65 6.19 9.38 -15.13
N ASP A 66 6.05 10.05 -16.29
CA ASP A 66 5.03 11.09 -16.50
C ASP A 66 3.61 10.58 -16.22
N GLU A 67 3.34 9.31 -16.53
CA GLU A 67 2.06 8.64 -16.31
C GLU A 67 1.71 8.50 -14.82
N LEU A 68 2.72 8.50 -13.95
CA LEU A 68 2.58 8.35 -12.51
C LEU A 68 2.78 9.65 -11.75
N ARG A 69 3.07 10.78 -12.41
CA ARG A 69 3.38 12.07 -11.77
C ARG A 69 2.34 12.54 -10.74
N ASP A 70 1.06 12.37 -11.05
CA ASP A 70 -0.06 12.84 -10.21
C ASP A 70 -0.75 11.71 -9.44
N SER A 71 -0.14 10.52 -9.37
CA SER A 71 -0.75 9.38 -8.68
C SER A 71 -0.70 9.53 -7.15
N ILE A 72 -1.78 9.10 -6.48
CA ILE A 72 -1.80 8.98 -5.01
C ILE A 72 -1.00 7.74 -4.62
N LEU A 73 -0.11 7.86 -3.65
CA LEU A 73 0.77 6.78 -3.18
C LEU A 73 0.30 6.22 -1.83
N LEU A 74 -0.18 4.99 -1.80
CA LEU A 74 -0.40 4.25 -0.56
C LEU A 74 0.70 3.21 -0.38
N VAL A 75 1.39 3.25 0.76
CA VAL A 75 2.44 2.31 1.15
C VAL A 75 1.93 1.43 2.29
N PHE A 76 1.88 0.12 2.08
CA PHE A 76 1.65 -0.82 3.17
C PHE A 76 2.98 -1.27 3.78
N ALA A 77 3.25 -0.87 5.01
CA ALA A 77 4.32 -1.43 5.82
C ALA A 77 3.85 -2.80 6.33
N ASN A 78 3.98 -3.82 5.49
CA ASN A 78 3.42 -5.14 5.74
C ASN A 78 4.28 -5.99 6.70
N LYS A 79 3.68 -7.05 7.26
CA LYS A 79 4.31 -8.03 8.16
C LYS A 79 4.72 -7.47 9.52
N GLN A 80 3.96 -6.50 10.03
CA GLN A 80 4.21 -5.88 11.35
C GLN A 80 3.98 -6.84 12.53
N ASP A 81 3.43 -8.03 12.27
CA ASP A 81 3.30 -9.14 13.22
C ASP A 81 4.63 -9.84 13.53
N LEU A 82 5.68 -9.62 12.72
CA LEU A 82 6.95 -10.31 12.90
C LEU A 82 7.89 -9.57 13.88
N PRO A 83 8.66 -10.29 14.71
CA PRO A 83 9.50 -9.70 15.76
C PRO A 83 10.65 -8.81 15.23
N ASN A 84 11.02 -8.96 13.95
CA ASN A 84 12.05 -8.16 13.29
C ASN A 84 11.47 -7.20 12.24
N ALA A 85 10.17 -6.88 12.35
CA ALA A 85 9.53 -5.97 11.42
C ALA A 85 10.10 -4.55 11.57
N MET A 86 10.48 -3.97 10.43
CA MET A 86 10.86 -2.56 10.37
C MET A 86 9.66 -1.69 10.72
N SER A 87 9.86 -0.68 11.58
CA SER A 87 8.80 0.26 11.95
C SER A 87 8.35 1.09 10.74
N THR A 88 7.12 1.62 10.79
CA THR A 88 6.62 2.53 9.75
C THR A 88 7.47 3.79 9.59
N SER A 89 8.02 4.32 10.68
CA SER A 89 8.90 5.49 10.65
C SER A 89 10.19 5.18 9.90
N GLU A 90 10.83 4.05 10.23
CA GLU A 90 12.08 3.65 9.57
C GLU A 90 11.84 3.36 8.08
N LEU A 91 10.74 2.69 7.74
CA LEU A 91 10.40 2.43 6.33
C LEU A 91 10.09 3.73 5.56
N LYS A 92 9.38 4.67 6.18
CA LYS A 92 9.11 5.99 5.61
C LYS A 92 10.41 6.73 5.28
N ASP A 93 11.38 6.69 6.18
CA ASP A 93 12.67 7.35 6.00
C ASP A 93 13.48 6.67 4.89
N ARG A 94 13.56 5.34 4.88
CA ARG A 94 14.29 4.57 3.86
C ARG A 94 13.68 4.69 2.46
N LEU A 95 12.37 4.81 2.34
CA LEU A 95 11.69 5.05 1.06
C LEU A 95 11.75 6.52 0.61
N GLY A 96 12.26 7.42 1.45
CA GLY A 96 12.35 8.85 1.13
C GLY A 96 10.99 9.54 1.02
N LEU A 97 9.93 9.01 1.64
CA LEU A 97 8.56 9.55 1.50
C LEU A 97 8.47 11.01 1.99
N ALA A 98 9.24 11.36 3.03
CA ALA A 98 9.28 12.73 3.56
C ALA A 98 9.78 13.77 2.54
N GLN A 99 10.50 13.33 1.50
CA GLN A 99 11.03 14.20 0.44
C GLN A 99 9.98 14.44 -0.67
N MET A 100 8.93 13.61 -0.75
CA MET A 100 7.87 13.70 -1.75
C MET A 100 6.86 14.80 -1.39
N ARG A 101 7.28 16.08 -1.46
CA ARG A 101 6.43 17.23 -1.07
C ARG A 101 5.28 17.52 -2.02
N ASN A 102 5.40 17.12 -3.28
CA ASN A 102 4.44 17.41 -4.34
C ASN A 102 3.48 16.24 -4.62
N ARG A 103 3.38 15.29 -3.69
CA ARG A 103 2.58 14.07 -3.86
C ARG A 103 1.83 13.73 -2.60
N HIS A 104 0.58 13.31 -2.76
CA HIS A 104 -0.22 12.76 -1.68
C HIS A 104 0.23 11.33 -1.41
N TRP A 105 0.73 11.08 -0.20
CA TRP A 105 1.16 9.76 0.21
C TRP A 105 0.68 9.41 1.62
N TYR A 106 0.54 8.12 1.89
CA TYR A 106 0.26 7.58 3.21
C TYR A 106 0.97 6.24 3.40
N ILE A 107 1.39 5.99 4.63
CA ILE A 107 1.99 4.72 5.03
C ILE A 107 1.17 4.09 6.15
N GLN A 108 0.81 2.83 5.97
CA GLN A 108 -0.05 2.10 6.89
C GLN A 108 0.63 0.82 7.37
N ALA A 109 0.80 0.70 8.69
CA ALA A 109 1.22 -0.54 9.34
C ALA A 109 0.19 -1.64 9.02
N THR A 110 0.65 -2.78 8.52
CA THR A 110 -0.25 -3.82 8.01
C THR A 110 0.21 -5.21 8.40
N CYS A 111 -0.76 -6.07 8.74
CA CYS A 111 -0.59 -7.51 8.78
C CYS A 111 -1.53 -8.13 7.75
N ALA A 112 -1.04 -8.42 6.55
CA ALA A 112 -1.92 -8.91 5.46
C ALA A 112 -2.57 -10.27 5.78
N THR A 113 -1.95 -11.09 6.63
CA THR A 113 -2.50 -12.39 7.05
C THR A 113 -3.69 -12.22 7.97
N GLN A 114 -3.59 -11.34 8.96
CA GLN A 114 -4.66 -11.05 9.92
C GLN A 114 -5.71 -10.09 9.33
N GLY A 115 -5.30 -9.25 8.38
CA GLY A 115 -6.13 -8.21 7.76
C GLY A 115 -5.96 -6.82 8.38
N ASP A 116 -5.16 -6.70 9.45
CA ASP A 116 -4.95 -5.46 10.17
C ASP A 116 -4.32 -4.39 9.28
N GLY A 117 -4.80 -3.15 9.38
CA GLY A 117 -4.30 -2.01 8.63
C GLY A 117 -4.78 -1.94 7.19
N LEU A 118 -5.34 -3.01 6.61
CA LEU A 118 -5.82 -2.98 5.23
C LEU A 118 -7.01 -2.03 5.06
N TYR A 119 -7.97 -2.06 5.98
CA TYR A 119 -9.15 -1.19 5.91
C TYR A 119 -8.74 0.28 6.00
N GLU A 120 -7.90 0.63 6.97
CA GLU A 120 -7.44 1.99 7.24
C GLU A 120 -6.69 2.58 6.04
N GLY A 121 -5.78 1.82 5.45
CA GLY A 121 -5.04 2.26 4.27
C GLY A 121 -5.95 2.49 3.06
N LEU A 122 -6.94 1.61 2.86
CA LEU A 122 -7.88 1.72 1.75
C LEU A 122 -8.93 2.82 1.96
N ASP A 123 -9.40 3.03 3.18
CA ASP A 123 -10.32 4.11 3.53
C ASP A 123 -9.66 5.47 3.31
N TRP A 124 -8.38 5.61 3.69
CA TRP A 124 -7.57 6.77 3.35
C TRP A 124 -7.47 6.97 1.83
N LEU A 125 -7.15 5.92 1.07
CA LEU A 125 -7.06 5.99 -0.38
C LEU A 125 -8.41 6.40 -1.01
N CYS A 126 -9.53 5.85 -0.52
CA CYS A 126 -10.88 6.24 -0.94
C CYS A 126 -11.13 7.73 -0.73
N THR A 127 -10.72 8.22 0.44
CA THR A 127 -10.90 9.63 0.82
C THR A 127 -10.07 10.55 -0.07
N GLU A 128 -8.80 10.24 -0.32
CA GLU A 128 -7.95 11.06 -1.19
C GLU A 128 -8.40 11.02 -2.65
N VAL A 129 -8.76 9.84 -3.18
CA VAL A 129 -9.29 9.74 -4.55
C VAL A 129 -10.57 10.56 -4.72
N SER A 130 -11.42 10.61 -3.68
CA SER A 130 -12.63 11.43 -3.67
C SER A 130 -12.38 12.94 -3.60
N LYS A 131 -11.16 13.39 -3.27
CA LYS A 131 -10.78 14.82 -3.32
C LYS A 131 -10.33 15.25 -4.71
N LEU A 132 -9.92 14.31 -5.57
CA LEU A 132 -9.53 14.54 -6.97
C LEU A 132 -10.73 14.63 -7.93
N SER A 133 -11.95 14.73 -7.41
CA SER A 133 -13.19 14.86 -8.16
C SER A 133 -13.78 16.25 -8.05
#